data_AF-M2NC32-F1
#
_entry.id   AF-M2NC32-F1
#
_cell.length_a   1.000
_cell.length_b   1.000
_cell.length_c   1.000
_cell.angle_alpha   90.00
_cell.angle_beta   90.00
_cell.angle_gamma   90.00
#
_symmetry.space_group_name_H-M   'P 1'
#
loop_
_entity.id
_entity.type
_entity.pdbx_description
1 polymer ?
#
loop_
_entity_poly.entity_id
_entity_poly.type
_entity_poly.pdbx_seq_one_letter_code
_entity_poly.pdbx_strand_id
1 'polypeptide(L)'
;MDWRDERIKQLEAEVVRLKCFRIDSDSPAACFATNADSVKVATVKGEMTLGKRRRYPSKAQIVRYRRSLSTPDTLTALKPSESEILGRAVEALQWKDAECRDTWFGSLLPRLGHNRALDLAANALTTVTRLRYGAPGITRQACYETVARALPALRDSINCGKGKHVDEVMAAIALLASFEALATEQTVPSSTHMDAMVMVCVRRKPSHGLSDLAKGLLDYFYCDMSIRACVRGTVSSLEQVVHEHYRSRTSAPLHGAAALKAVANELAIRLPRLIAMVRDGCGHSPAVADTSETALLANELLELEAKAAENDLLHHVGLVPTFDPGDAEVIDYSFDFNCIGDFEAAITYWQYRLTLLRLCIRQNLLNQTATPSTTTTSDSSTTDVAPEARRLAANLFMSIPHARTLTLPKRKRLLAHSIVVLWGAIEDIPGARPTDCESAVVKGWLLWHVNDALFAKHNPTSDLDMDRAAELFMGGPLVGRYADLFRQPG
;
A
#
# COMPACT_ATOMS: atom_id res chain seq x y z
N MET A 1 -15.51 24.43 30.52
CA MET A 1 -15.02 24.34 29.13
C MET A 1 -13.53 24.61 29.18
N ASP A 2 -12.73 23.58 28.90
CA ASP A 2 -11.29 23.60 29.12
C ASP A 2 -10.59 24.28 27.94
N TRP A 3 -9.85 25.36 28.20
CA TRP A 3 -9.13 26.15 27.19
C TRP A 3 -8.17 25.29 26.33
N ARG A 4 -7.74 24.14 26.87
CA ARG A 4 -6.92 23.15 26.17
C ARG A 4 -7.68 22.43 25.06
N ASP A 5 -8.96 22.12 25.27
CA ASP A 5 -9.81 21.48 24.24
C ASP A 5 -10.13 22.47 23.11
N GLU A 6 -10.34 23.74 23.43
CA GLU A 6 -10.53 24.82 22.45
C GLU A 6 -9.27 24.99 21.58
N ARG A 7 -8.08 24.95 22.20
CA ARG A 7 -6.80 25.08 21.50
C ARG A 7 -6.48 23.86 20.63
N ILE A 8 -6.82 22.65 21.08
CA ILE A 8 -6.70 21.43 20.27
C ILE A 8 -7.60 21.54 19.05
N LYS A 9 -8.87 21.93 19.21
CA LYS A 9 -9.80 22.14 18.09
C LYS A 9 -9.30 23.22 17.12
N GLN A 10 -8.69 24.30 17.61
CA GLN A 10 -8.08 25.33 16.77
C GLN A 10 -6.89 24.79 15.97
N LEU A 11 -6.02 23.99 16.58
CA LEU A 11 -4.88 23.37 15.90
C LEU A 11 -5.33 22.29 14.90
N GLU A 12 -6.36 21.50 15.23
CA GLU A 12 -7.00 20.57 14.30
C GLU A 12 -7.61 21.32 13.12
N ALA A 13 -8.34 22.41 13.37
CA ALA A 13 -8.90 23.27 12.32
C ALA A 13 -7.81 23.95 11.47
N GLU A 14 -6.69 24.34 12.08
CA GLU A 14 -5.54 24.90 11.37
C GLU A 14 -4.85 23.84 10.50
N VAL A 15 -4.66 22.62 11.02
CA VAL A 15 -4.15 21.48 10.24
C VAL A 15 -5.10 21.15 9.09
N VAL A 16 -6.41 21.10 9.31
CA VAL A 16 -7.42 20.89 8.26
C VAL A 16 -7.38 22.02 7.23
N ARG A 17 -7.31 23.28 7.65
CA ARG A 17 -7.16 24.44 6.75
C ARG A 17 -5.86 24.36 5.95
N LEU A 18 -4.79 23.86 6.57
CA LEU A 18 -3.51 23.63 5.91
C LEU A 18 -3.56 22.42 4.95
N LYS A 19 -4.46 21.45 5.16
CA LYS A 19 -4.74 20.35 4.22
C LYS A 19 -5.59 20.80 3.03
N CYS A 20 -6.56 21.71 3.22
CA CYS A 20 -7.53 22.12 2.19
C CYS A 20 -7.02 23.11 1.12
N PHE A 21 -5.72 23.44 1.08
CA PHE A 21 -5.22 24.37 0.07
C PHE A 21 -5.06 23.65 -1.28
N ARG A 22 -5.98 23.92 -2.22
CA ARG A 22 -5.84 23.56 -3.64
C ARG A 22 -4.58 24.25 -4.16
N ILE A 23 -3.63 23.46 -4.67
CA ILE A 23 -2.56 24.00 -5.52
C ILE A 23 -3.19 24.16 -6.90
N ASP A 24 -3.50 25.38 -7.29
CA ASP A 24 -4.09 25.68 -8.60
C ASP A 24 -3.29 25.02 -9.73
N SER A 25 -4.01 24.29 -10.59
CA SER A 25 -3.48 23.51 -11.72
C SER A 25 -3.13 24.35 -12.94
N ASP A 26 -3.38 25.66 -12.91
CA ASP A 26 -3.46 26.47 -14.12
C ASP A 26 -2.24 27.38 -14.26
N SER A 27 -1.09 26.80 -14.64
CA SER A 27 -0.04 27.52 -15.38
C SER A 27 1.01 26.55 -15.96
N PRO A 28 0.89 26.12 -17.23
CA PRO A 28 1.91 25.31 -17.86
C PRO A 28 3.00 26.16 -18.57
N ALA A 29 4.22 25.61 -18.57
CA ALA A 29 5.18 25.70 -19.69
C ALA A 29 6.19 26.87 -19.84
N ALA A 30 6.30 27.86 -18.97
CA ALA A 30 7.24 28.98 -19.20
C ALA A 30 8.45 29.02 -18.24
N CYS A 31 9.30 27.98 -18.16
CA CYS A 31 10.60 28.09 -17.46
C CYS A 31 11.64 26.98 -17.74
N PHE A 32 11.58 26.27 -18.88
CA PHE A 32 12.55 25.22 -19.18
C PHE A 32 13.23 25.44 -20.54
N ALA A 33 14.27 26.27 -20.54
CA ALA A 33 15.24 26.32 -21.63
C ALA A 33 16.68 26.36 -21.08
N THR A 34 17.52 25.55 -21.75
CA THR A 34 18.99 25.63 -21.89
C THR A 34 19.87 25.43 -20.65
N ASN A 35 20.50 24.26 -20.54
CA ASN A 35 21.84 24.02 -21.11
C ASN A 35 22.30 22.59 -20.79
N ALA A 36 22.62 21.85 -21.85
CA ALA A 36 23.38 20.61 -21.79
C ALA A 36 24.87 20.99 -21.84
N ASP A 37 25.67 20.47 -20.91
CA ASP A 37 27.08 20.21 -21.19
C ASP A 37 27.69 19.16 -20.25
N SER A 38 28.22 18.13 -20.89
CA SER A 38 29.32 17.22 -20.54
C SER A 38 29.61 16.85 -19.07
N VAL A 39 29.47 15.55 -18.76
CA VAL A 39 30.26 14.89 -17.70
C VAL A 39 30.83 13.58 -18.22
N LYS A 40 32.17 13.48 -18.17
CA LYS A 40 32.98 12.33 -18.55
C LYS A 40 32.80 11.18 -17.56
N VAL A 41 32.64 9.97 -18.09
CA VAL A 41 32.57 8.70 -17.36
C VAL A 41 33.97 8.34 -16.82
N ALA A 42 34.07 8.12 -15.51
CA ALA A 42 35.23 7.47 -14.89
C ALA A 42 34.83 6.06 -14.44
N THR A 43 35.38 5.07 -15.13
CA THR A 43 35.23 3.63 -14.85
C THR A 43 36.12 3.24 -13.67
N VAL A 44 35.55 2.68 -12.60
CA VAL A 44 36.32 2.03 -11.54
C VAL A 44 35.91 0.56 -11.48
N LYS A 45 36.84 -0.31 -11.89
CA LYS A 45 36.83 -1.75 -11.66
C LYS A 45 37.02 -2.02 -10.17
N GLY A 46 36.15 -2.82 -9.57
CA GLY A 46 36.29 -3.31 -8.19
C GLY A 46 35.78 -4.73 -8.09
N GLU A 47 36.69 -5.65 -7.79
CA GLU A 47 36.52 -7.10 -7.76
C GLU A 47 35.54 -7.56 -6.66
N MET A 48 34.71 -8.55 -6.99
CA MET A 48 33.82 -9.25 -6.06
C MET A 48 34.60 -10.17 -5.14
N THR A 49 34.44 -10.00 -3.82
CA THR A 49 34.75 -11.04 -2.82
C THR A 49 33.47 -11.50 -2.14
N LEU A 50 33.21 -12.80 -2.23
CA LEU A 50 32.09 -13.51 -1.62
C LEU A 50 32.27 -13.65 -0.09
N GLY A 51 31.17 -13.45 0.63
CA GLY A 51 30.82 -14.24 1.82
C GLY A 51 31.24 -13.70 3.19
N LYS A 52 30.29 -13.08 3.93
CA LYS A 52 30.22 -13.20 5.40
C LYS A 52 28.77 -13.26 5.87
N ARG A 53 28.36 -14.43 6.40
CA ARG A 53 27.15 -14.61 7.21
C ARG A 53 27.20 -13.62 8.40
N ARG A 54 26.21 -12.74 8.55
CA ARG A 54 26.07 -11.87 9.73
C ARG A 54 25.78 -12.73 10.95
N ARG A 55 26.73 -12.84 11.88
CA ARG A 55 26.52 -13.46 13.20
C ARG A 55 25.77 -12.49 14.10
N TYR A 56 24.74 -12.99 14.79
CA TYR A 56 24.03 -12.28 15.85
C TYR A 56 25.01 -11.83 16.96
N PRO A 57 24.79 -10.66 17.59
CA PRO A 57 25.59 -10.24 18.73
C PRO A 57 25.37 -11.18 19.92
N SER A 58 26.45 -11.53 20.60
CA SER A 58 26.42 -12.40 21.78
C SER A 58 25.65 -11.76 22.94
N LYS A 59 25.07 -12.57 23.84
CA LYS A 59 24.44 -12.08 25.08
C LYS A 59 25.36 -11.14 25.89
N ALA A 60 26.68 -11.34 25.83
CA ALA A 60 27.66 -10.46 26.47
C ALA A 60 27.71 -9.05 25.84
N GLN A 61 27.53 -8.92 24.53
CA GLN A 61 27.42 -7.62 23.85
C GLN A 61 26.11 -6.91 24.19
N ILE A 62 25.02 -7.66 24.35
CA ILE A 62 23.70 -7.13 24.78
C ILE A 62 23.77 -6.61 26.24
N VAL A 63 24.47 -7.32 27.13
CA VAL A 63 24.66 -6.91 28.53
C VAL A 63 25.60 -5.71 28.67
N ARG A 64 26.66 -5.62 27.84
CA ARG A 64 27.56 -4.46 27.82
C ARG A 64 26.84 -3.20 27.32
N TYR A 65 25.91 -3.34 26.38
CA TYR A 65 25.07 -2.24 25.88
C TYR A 65 23.98 -1.79 26.89
N ARG A 66 23.42 -2.72 27.68
CA ARG A 66 22.55 -2.36 28.82
C ARG A 66 23.29 -1.57 29.90
N ARG A 67 24.57 -1.86 30.14
CA ARG A 67 25.39 -1.10 31.10
C ARG A 67 25.76 0.31 30.60
N SER A 68 25.89 0.53 29.28
CA SER A 68 26.09 1.88 28.74
C SER A 68 24.84 2.77 28.78
N LEU A 69 23.67 2.20 29.08
CA LEU A 69 22.42 2.93 29.29
C LEU A 69 22.20 3.36 30.75
N SER A 70 23.07 2.94 31.69
CA SER A 70 22.80 3.06 33.13
C SER A 70 23.95 3.61 33.98
N THR A 71 24.87 4.41 33.42
CA THR A 71 25.84 5.16 34.22
C THR A 71 25.62 6.66 34.06
N PRO A 72 25.18 7.39 35.11
CA PRO A 72 25.46 8.82 35.19
C PRO A 72 26.95 8.99 35.51
N ASP A 73 27.50 10.13 35.13
CA ASP A 73 28.83 10.61 35.51
C ASP A 73 30.01 10.02 34.72
N THR A 74 30.20 10.55 33.51
CA THR A 74 31.44 11.25 33.06
C THR A 74 31.49 11.28 31.53
N LEU A 75 30.73 12.20 30.91
CA LEU A 75 31.02 12.68 29.57
C LEU A 75 30.40 14.08 29.44
N THR A 76 31.22 15.07 29.70
CA THR A 76 30.97 16.47 29.37
C THR A 76 30.67 16.61 27.88
N ALA A 77 29.43 17.00 27.59
CA ALA A 77 29.01 17.88 26.51
C ALA A 77 29.50 17.59 25.07
N LEU A 78 28.84 16.65 24.40
CA LEU A 78 28.41 16.86 23.02
C LEU A 78 26.89 16.62 23.02
N LYS A 79 26.10 17.69 22.88
CA LYS A 79 24.65 17.55 22.65
C LYS A 79 24.51 16.75 21.35
N PRO A 80 23.87 15.56 21.36
CA PRO A 80 23.58 14.87 20.12
C PRO A 80 22.80 15.83 19.22
N SER A 81 23.18 15.89 17.94
CA SER A 81 22.47 16.75 17.00
C SER A 81 20.99 16.33 16.94
N GLU A 82 20.09 17.27 16.65
CA GLU A 82 18.65 16.97 16.54
C GLU A 82 18.39 15.81 15.55
N SER A 83 19.23 15.69 14.51
CA SER A 83 19.27 14.57 13.56
C SER A 83 19.66 13.22 14.20
N GLU A 84 20.61 13.19 15.15
CA GLU A 84 20.98 11.95 15.86
C GLU A 84 19.89 11.50 16.84
N ILE A 85 19.19 12.43 17.49
CA ILE A 85 18.06 12.12 18.37
C ILE A 85 16.89 11.57 17.55
N LEU A 86 16.63 12.19 16.40
CA LEU A 86 15.58 11.81 15.46
C LEU A 86 15.89 10.46 14.79
N GLY A 87 17.13 10.25 14.38
CA GLY A 87 17.63 8.98 13.86
C GLY A 87 17.47 7.85 14.87
N ARG A 88 17.85 8.08 16.14
CA ARG A 88 17.65 7.10 17.23
C ARG A 88 16.18 6.82 17.53
N ALA A 89 15.31 7.80 17.34
CA ALA A 89 13.88 7.61 17.56
C ALA A 89 13.21 6.84 16.41
N VAL A 90 13.56 7.14 15.16
CA VAL A 90 13.15 6.38 13.98
C VAL A 90 13.72 4.96 14.03
N GLU A 91 14.96 4.79 14.47
CA GLU A 91 15.53 3.49 14.78
C GLU A 91 14.71 2.80 15.87
N ALA A 92 14.38 3.44 16.98
CA ALA A 92 13.54 2.84 18.02
C ALA A 92 12.15 2.39 17.50
N LEU A 93 11.60 3.07 16.48
CA LEU A 93 10.40 2.65 15.75
C LEU A 93 10.65 1.40 14.89
N GLN A 94 11.79 1.31 14.22
CA GLN A 94 12.21 0.15 13.41
C GLN A 94 12.63 -1.07 14.25
N TRP A 95 13.14 -0.86 15.46
CA TRP A 95 13.65 -1.93 16.33
C TRP A 95 12.55 -2.61 17.14
N LYS A 96 11.44 -1.90 17.42
CA LYS A 96 10.27 -2.48 18.09
C LYS A 96 9.45 -3.40 17.20
N ASP A 97 9.53 -3.21 15.88
CA ASP A 97 8.83 -4.06 14.92
C ASP A 97 9.78 -4.47 13.80
N ALA A 98 10.23 -5.73 13.81
CA ALA A 98 11.14 -6.28 12.79
C ALA A 98 10.56 -6.11 11.38
N GLU A 99 9.23 -6.04 11.29
CA GLU A 99 8.47 -5.79 10.08
C GLU A 99 8.76 -4.44 9.41
N CYS A 100 9.12 -3.40 10.18
CA CYS A 100 9.42 -2.07 9.65
C CYS A 100 10.75 -2.03 8.88
N ARG A 101 11.70 -2.92 9.19
CA ARG A 101 13.03 -2.93 8.56
C ARG A 101 12.98 -3.29 7.09
N ASP A 102 11.99 -4.08 6.70
CA ASP A 102 11.80 -4.54 5.31
C ASP A 102 10.98 -3.54 4.47
N THR A 103 10.83 -2.30 4.93
CA THR A 103 10.07 -1.25 4.24
C THR A 103 10.96 -0.06 3.86
N TRP A 104 10.35 0.98 3.28
CA TRP A 104 11.03 2.23 2.92
C TRP A 104 11.69 2.96 4.10
N PHE A 105 11.32 2.62 5.35
CA PHE A 105 11.95 3.19 6.56
C PHE A 105 13.46 2.94 6.61
N GLY A 106 13.94 1.77 6.13
CA GLY A 106 15.39 1.49 6.09
C GLY A 106 16.18 2.46 5.21
N SER A 107 15.56 2.92 4.12
CA SER A 107 16.13 3.89 3.17
C SER A 107 15.99 5.35 3.62
N LEU A 108 15.27 5.61 4.71
CA LEU A 108 15.02 6.94 5.26
C LEU A 108 16.20 7.47 6.07
N LEU A 109 16.82 6.59 6.88
CA LEU A 109 17.81 6.99 7.89
C LEU A 109 18.98 7.81 7.31
N PRO A 110 19.59 7.45 6.16
CA PRO A 110 20.70 8.22 5.59
C PRO A 110 20.31 9.62 5.10
N ARG A 111 19.01 9.97 5.08
CA ARG A 111 18.50 11.24 4.56
C ARG A 111 18.09 12.24 5.65
N LEU A 112 18.01 11.78 6.90
CA LEU A 112 17.70 12.65 8.04
C LEU A 112 18.84 13.66 8.27
N GLY A 113 18.48 14.90 8.57
CA GLY A 113 19.40 16.04 8.73
C GLY A 113 19.74 16.78 7.43
N HIS A 114 19.29 16.27 6.27
CA HIS A 114 19.56 16.89 4.97
C HIS A 114 18.37 17.67 4.39
N ASN A 115 17.16 17.48 4.95
CA ASN A 115 15.96 18.18 4.49
C ASN A 115 15.05 18.53 5.67
N ARG A 116 14.80 19.83 5.85
CA ARG A 116 14.00 20.36 6.97
C ARG A 116 12.57 19.81 7.02
N ALA A 117 11.90 19.62 5.87
CA ALA A 117 10.54 19.10 5.84
C ALA A 117 10.51 17.64 6.29
N LEU A 118 11.46 16.84 5.82
CA LEU A 118 11.63 15.45 6.22
C LEU A 118 11.90 15.32 7.73
N ASP A 119 12.81 16.13 8.25
CA ASP A 119 13.19 16.09 9.68
C ASP A 119 12.02 16.46 10.59
N LEU A 120 11.27 17.50 10.22
CA LEU A 120 10.07 17.92 10.98
C LEU A 120 8.95 16.87 10.90
N ALA A 121 8.76 16.24 9.74
CA ALA A 121 7.77 15.16 9.58
C ALA A 121 8.15 13.91 10.40
N ALA A 122 9.42 13.54 10.40
CA ALA A 122 9.93 12.44 11.23
C ALA A 122 9.78 12.74 12.73
N ASN A 123 9.98 14.00 13.13
CA ASN A 123 9.79 14.43 14.51
C ASN A 123 8.31 14.33 14.92
N ALA A 124 7.40 14.69 14.01
CA ALA A 124 5.97 14.52 14.24
C ALA A 124 5.61 13.05 14.45
N LEU A 125 6.02 12.16 13.53
CA LEU A 125 5.76 10.72 13.65
C LEU A 125 6.36 10.14 14.94
N THR A 126 7.56 10.56 15.30
CA THR A 126 8.21 10.16 16.56
C THR A 126 7.39 10.58 17.77
N THR A 127 6.90 11.81 17.78
CA THR A 127 6.16 12.39 18.91
C THR A 127 4.82 11.68 19.12
N VAL A 128 4.05 11.46 18.06
CA VAL A 128 2.78 10.70 18.17
C VAL A 128 3.01 9.26 18.58
N THR A 129 4.11 8.65 18.12
CA THR A 129 4.39 7.27 18.52
C THR A 129 4.78 7.18 19.99
N ARG A 130 5.57 8.14 20.50
CA ARG A 130 5.86 8.24 21.93
C ARG A 130 4.59 8.44 22.76
N LEU A 131 3.65 9.27 22.28
CA LEU A 131 2.33 9.40 22.91
C LEU A 131 1.59 8.06 22.94
N ARG A 132 1.54 7.34 21.82
CA ARG A 132 0.84 6.05 21.71
C ARG A 132 1.41 4.97 22.63
N TYR A 133 2.72 4.99 22.85
CA TYR A 133 3.39 4.10 23.80
C TYR A 133 3.45 4.61 25.24
N GLY A 134 2.69 5.66 25.58
CA GLY A 134 2.56 6.14 26.96
C GLY A 134 3.81 6.82 27.52
N ALA A 135 4.64 7.43 26.67
CA ALA A 135 5.82 8.17 27.14
C ALA A 135 5.39 9.33 28.04
N PRO A 136 5.97 9.47 29.25
CA PRO A 136 5.57 10.50 30.19
C PRO A 136 5.84 11.91 29.65
N GLY A 137 4.91 12.82 29.89
CA GLY A 137 5.04 14.24 29.53
C GLY A 137 4.76 14.59 28.06
N ILE A 138 4.44 13.62 27.20
CA ILE A 138 3.99 13.89 25.83
C ILE A 138 2.46 14.02 25.82
N THR A 139 1.97 15.12 25.25
CA THR A 139 0.53 15.40 25.13
C THR A 139 0.07 15.32 23.67
N ARG A 140 -1.25 15.18 23.45
CA ARG A 140 -1.85 15.28 22.12
C ARG A 140 -1.55 16.64 21.46
N GLN A 141 -1.58 17.71 22.26
CA GLN A 141 -1.21 19.06 21.81
C GLN A 141 0.22 19.11 21.26
N ALA A 142 1.19 18.53 21.97
CA ALA A 142 2.59 18.49 21.51
C ALA A 142 2.73 17.78 20.15
N CYS A 143 1.91 16.76 19.89
CA CYS A 143 1.86 16.09 18.59
C CYS A 143 1.38 17.03 17.48
N TYR A 144 0.27 17.75 17.69
CA TYR A 144 -0.22 18.70 16.68
C TYR A 144 0.74 19.88 16.45
N GLU A 145 1.45 20.35 17.49
CA GLU A 145 2.48 21.39 17.35
C GLU A 145 3.67 20.93 16.49
N THR A 146 4.01 19.64 16.49
CA THR A 146 5.04 19.10 15.58
C THR A 146 4.56 19.09 14.13
N VAL A 147 3.30 18.73 13.88
CA VAL A 147 2.71 18.76 12.52
C VAL A 147 2.54 20.20 12.01
N ALA A 148 2.10 21.12 12.84
CA ALA A 148 1.96 22.54 12.50
C ALA A 148 3.29 23.16 12.04
N ARG A 149 4.43 22.62 12.48
CA ARG A 149 5.76 23.01 11.99
C ARG A 149 6.17 22.29 10.70
N ALA A 150 5.80 21.01 10.57
CA ALA A 150 6.15 20.19 9.41
C ALA A 150 5.41 20.64 8.14
N LEU A 151 4.11 20.98 8.23
CA LEU A 151 3.28 21.33 7.08
C LEU A 151 3.78 22.58 6.31
N PRO A 152 4.13 23.71 6.95
CA PRO A 152 4.74 24.85 6.26
C PRO A 152 6.05 24.49 5.57
N ALA A 153 6.96 23.77 6.26
CA ALA A 153 8.24 23.38 5.68
C ALA A 153 8.09 22.44 4.46
N LEU A 154 7.09 21.56 4.51
CA LEU A 154 6.72 20.70 3.38
C LEU A 154 6.21 21.51 2.20
N ARG A 155 5.32 22.48 2.44
CA ARG A 155 4.81 23.39 1.40
C ARG A 155 5.93 24.20 0.75
N ASP A 156 6.83 24.75 1.54
CA ASP A 156 8.00 25.47 1.03
C ASP A 156 8.86 24.54 0.17
N SER A 157 9.04 23.29 0.58
CA SER A 157 9.81 22.29 -0.19
C SER A 157 9.13 21.92 -1.51
N ILE A 158 7.80 21.82 -1.53
CA ILE A 158 7.00 21.57 -2.76
C ILE A 158 7.11 22.77 -3.71
N ASN A 159 7.01 24.00 -3.20
CA ASN A 159 6.98 25.22 -4.00
C ASN A 159 8.37 25.65 -4.50
N CYS A 160 9.42 25.47 -3.71
CA CYS A 160 10.78 25.88 -4.05
C CYS A 160 11.60 24.77 -4.74
N GLY A 161 11.13 23.53 -4.73
CA GLY A 161 11.86 22.37 -5.23
C GLY A 161 11.93 22.31 -6.74
N LYS A 162 13.03 22.75 -7.34
CA LYS A 162 13.41 22.48 -8.76
C LYS A 162 13.74 20.98 -9.01
N GLY A 163 12.94 20.05 -8.48
CA GLY A 163 13.13 18.60 -8.61
C GLY A 163 14.21 17.98 -7.70
N LYS A 164 15.01 18.77 -6.97
CA LYS A 164 16.17 18.29 -6.19
C LYS A 164 15.80 17.50 -4.92
N HIS A 165 14.60 17.70 -4.37
CA HIS A 165 14.16 17.13 -3.08
C HIS A 165 12.87 16.30 -3.20
N VAL A 166 12.58 15.77 -4.38
CA VAL A 166 11.32 15.06 -4.66
C VAL A 166 11.15 13.85 -3.73
N ASP A 167 12.21 13.10 -3.49
CA ASP A 167 12.17 11.91 -2.66
C ASP A 167 11.98 12.25 -1.17
N GLU A 168 12.67 13.28 -0.67
CA GLU A 168 12.53 13.75 0.71
C GLU A 168 11.13 14.34 0.96
N VAL A 169 10.57 15.03 -0.03
CA VAL A 169 9.19 15.54 0.00
C VAL A 169 8.19 14.38 0.05
N MET A 170 8.34 13.35 -0.80
CA MET A 170 7.49 12.16 -0.74
C MET A 170 7.59 11.45 0.61
N ALA A 171 8.81 11.28 1.12
CA ALA A 171 9.03 10.65 2.42
C ALA A 171 8.41 11.46 3.56
N ALA A 172 8.52 12.79 3.54
CA ALA A 172 7.88 13.67 4.50
C ALA A 172 6.34 13.52 4.48
N ILE A 173 5.74 13.46 3.28
CA ILE A 173 4.29 13.23 3.14
C ILE A 173 3.90 11.87 3.72
N ALA A 174 4.65 10.82 3.43
CA ALA A 174 4.37 9.47 3.94
C ALA A 174 4.51 9.37 5.47
N LEU A 175 5.47 10.08 6.07
CA LEU A 175 5.60 10.18 7.53
C LEU A 175 4.41 10.91 8.14
N LEU A 176 3.91 11.98 7.52
CA LEU A 176 2.71 12.69 7.98
C LEU A 176 1.43 11.86 7.80
N ALA A 177 1.31 11.09 6.71
CA ALA A 177 0.24 10.12 6.52
C ALA A 177 0.23 9.07 7.64
N SER A 178 1.42 8.59 8.02
CA SER A 178 1.60 7.62 9.10
C SER A 178 1.32 8.25 10.47
N PHE A 179 1.70 9.52 10.66
CA PHE A 179 1.37 10.28 11.87
C PHE A 179 -0.14 10.34 12.05
N GLU A 180 -0.87 10.69 10.99
CA GLU A 180 -2.30 10.89 11.05
C GLU A 180 -3.03 9.61 11.43
N ALA A 181 -2.68 8.49 10.78
CA ALA A 181 -3.21 7.17 11.12
C ALA A 181 -2.99 6.83 12.61
N LEU A 182 -1.83 7.17 13.18
CA LEU A 182 -1.57 6.95 14.61
C LEU A 182 -2.32 7.94 15.52
N ALA A 183 -2.51 9.18 15.09
CA ALA A 183 -3.12 10.25 15.89
C ALA A 183 -4.65 10.14 15.96
N THR A 184 -5.29 9.68 14.89
CA THR A 184 -6.75 9.49 14.78
C THR A 184 -7.18 8.08 15.17
N GLU A 185 -6.23 7.18 15.43
CA GLU A 185 -6.45 5.74 15.59
C GLU A 185 -7.13 5.10 14.37
N GLN A 186 -7.15 5.81 13.24
CA GLN A 186 -7.62 5.27 11.97
C GLN A 186 -6.53 4.40 11.37
N THR A 187 -6.93 3.22 10.93
CA THR A 187 -6.01 2.30 10.27
C THR A 187 -5.67 2.76 8.87
N VAL A 188 -6.52 3.57 8.23
CA VAL A 188 -6.39 4.02 6.84
C VAL A 188 -5.62 5.35 6.77
N PRO A 189 -4.56 5.46 5.95
CA PRO A 189 -3.84 6.73 5.77
C PRO A 189 -4.75 7.78 5.11
N SER A 190 -4.60 9.05 5.44
CA SER A 190 -5.43 10.14 4.88
C SER A 190 -5.41 10.30 3.36
N SER A 191 -6.58 10.65 2.82
CA SER A 191 -6.79 10.97 1.40
C SER A 191 -5.85 12.06 0.91
N THR A 192 -5.75 13.16 1.66
CA THR A 192 -4.96 14.33 1.25
C THR A 192 -3.48 14.00 1.13
N HIS A 193 -2.95 13.17 2.02
CA HIS A 193 -1.54 12.77 1.95
C HIS A 193 -1.27 11.83 0.77
N MET A 194 -2.18 10.90 0.48
CA MET A 194 -2.07 10.05 -0.71
C MET A 194 -2.12 10.86 -2.00
N ASP A 195 -3.09 11.78 -2.11
CA ASP A 195 -3.24 12.64 -3.28
C ASP A 195 -2.00 13.53 -3.47
N ALA A 196 -1.41 14.04 -2.38
CA ALA A 196 -0.15 14.78 -2.41
C ALA A 196 1.04 13.92 -2.87
N MET A 197 1.14 12.66 -2.43
CA MET A 197 2.19 11.74 -2.92
C MET A 197 2.07 11.53 -4.43
N VAL A 198 0.86 11.25 -4.92
CA VAL A 198 0.62 11.04 -6.35
C VAL A 198 0.95 12.30 -7.15
N MET A 199 0.54 13.49 -6.68
CA MET A 199 0.88 14.75 -7.32
C MET A 199 2.40 14.98 -7.43
N VAL A 200 3.16 14.67 -6.38
CA VAL A 200 4.62 14.79 -6.39
C VAL A 200 5.23 13.82 -7.41
N CYS A 201 4.68 12.61 -7.54
CA CYS A 201 5.10 11.65 -8.56
C CYS A 201 4.78 12.12 -9.99
N VAL A 202 3.56 12.59 -10.24
CA VAL A 202 3.11 13.06 -11.57
C VAL A 202 3.90 14.30 -12.02
N ARG A 203 4.23 15.21 -11.10
CA ARG A 203 5.01 16.42 -11.41
C ARG A 203 6.52 16.16 -11.61
N ARG A 204 6.99 14.94 -11.37
CA ARG A 204 8.41 14.58 -11.56
C ARG A 204 8.77 14.65 -13.05
N LYS A 205 9.96 15.19 -13.35
CA LYS A 205 10.44 15.23 -14.73
C LYS A 205 10.69 13.82 -15.27
N PRO A 206 10.21 13.48 -16.49
CA PRO A 206 10.38 12.14 -17.03
C PRO A 206 11.83 11.68 -17.21
N SER A 207 12.78 12.60 -17.28
CA SER A 207 14.21 12.29 -17.40
C SER A 207 14.83 11.77 -16.09
N HIS A 208 14.14 11.86 -14.96
CA HIS A 208 14.64 11.48 -13.64
C HIS A 208 13.80 10.31 -13.11
N GLY A 209 14.23 9.08 -13.37
CA GLY A 209 13.54 7.88 -12.85
C GLY A 209 13.36 7.91 -11.33
N LEU A 210 12.42 7.12 -10.81
CA LEU A 210 12.17 7.03 -9.38
C LEU A 210 13.39 6.42 -8.66
N SER A 211 13.79 7.03 -7.55
CA SER A 211 14.79 6.40 -6.67
C SER A 211 14.19 5.20 -5.95
N ASP A 212 15.04 4.38 -5.35
CA ASP A 212 14.59 3.21 -4.58
C ASP A 212 13.73 3.60 -3.37
N LEU A 213 13.96 4.78 -2.78
CA LEU A 213 13.09 5.30 -1.72
C LEU A 213 11.71 5.65 -2.27
N ALA A 214 11.64 6.38 -3.39
CA ALA A 214 10.37 6.75 -4.00
C ALA A 214 9.57 5.51 -4.47
N LYS A 215 10.26 4.51 -5.02
CA LYS A 215 9.66 3.21 -5.37
C LYS A 215 9.14 2.49 -4.13
N GLY A 216 9.97 2.37 -3.08
CA GLY A 216 9.58 1.72 -1.83
C GLY A 216 8.39 2.39 -1.14
N LEU A 217 8.29 3.72 -1.26
CA LEU A 217 7.14 4.49 -0.78
C LEU A 217 5.87 4.19 -1.58
N LEU A 218 5.93 4.24 -2.91
CA LEU A 218 4.77 3.93 -3.75
C LEU A 218 4.33 2.47 -3.56
N ASP A 219 5.28 1.55 -3.56
CA ASP A 219 5.06 0.14 -3.23
C ASP A 219 4.32 -0.07 -1.91
N TYR A 220 4.60 0.77 -0.91
CA TYR A 220 3.95 0.70 0.38
C TYR A 220 2.47 1.14 0.32
N PHE A 221 2.12 2.05 -0.60
CA PHE A 221 0.80 2.69 -0.65
C PHE A 221 -0.03 2.37 -1.89
N TYR A 222 0.46 1.61 -2.89
CA TYR A 222 -0.31 1.25 -4.09
C TYR A 222 -1.66 0.63 -3.76
N CYS A 223 -1.71 -0.25 -2.75
CA CYS A 223 -2.97 -0.85 -2.33
C CYS A 223 -3.98 0.20 -1.86
N ASP A 224 -3.55 1.09 -0.96
CA ASP A 224 -4.40 2.17 -0.46
C ASP A 224 -4.82 3.13 -1.59
N MET A 225 -3.91 3.47 -2.51
CA MET A 225 -4.19 4.36 -3.66
C MET A 225 -5.17 3.72 -4.66
N SER A 226 -5.02 2.43 -4.95
CA SER A 226 -5.92 1.69 -5.84
C SER A 226 -7.33 1.59 -5.25
N ILE A 227 -7.45 1.21 -3.97
CA ILE A 227 -8.74 1.17 -3.27
C ILE A 227 -9.41 2.54 -3.32
N ARG A 228 -8.65 3.61 -3.09
CA ARG A 228 -9.14 5.00 -3.15
C ARG A 228 -9.69 5.37 -4.53
N ALA A 229 -9.00 5.01 -5.61
CA ALA A 229 -9.49 5.23 -6.96
C ALA A 229 -10.81 4.46 -7.21
N CYS A 230 -10.87 3.19 -6.80
CA CYS A 230 -12.08 2.37 -6.91
C CYS A 230 -13.28 2.95 -6.14
N VAL A 231 -13.10 3.36 -4.87
CA VAL A 231 -14.20 3.93 -4.07
C VAL A 231 -14.63 5.32 -4.53
N ARG A 232 -13.75 6.06 -5.22
CA ARG A 232 -14.09 7.35 -5.85
C ARG A 232 -14.75 7.15 -7.22
N GLY A 233 -14.69 5.94 -7.79
CA GLY A 233 -15.15 5.68 -9.15
C GLY A 233 -14.31 6.37 -10.21
N THR A 234 -13.02 6.60 -9.93
CA THR A 234 -12.11 7.33 -10.82
C THR A 234 -10.98 6.43 -11.29
N VAL A 235 -10.38 6.76 -12.44
CA VAL A 235 -9.11 6.16 -12.87
C VAL A 235 -8.00 6.47 -11.87
N SER A 236 -6.95 5.63 -11.83
CA SER A 236 -5.78 5.93 -11.02
C SER A 236 -5.01 7.10 -11.65
N SER A 237 -4.74 8.15 -10.87
CA SER A 237 -3.91 9.26 -11.33
C SER A 237 -2.46 8.85 -11.63
N LEU A 238 -2.04 7.65 -11.18
CA LEU A 238 -0.73 7.08 -11.51
C LEU A 238 -0.65 6.52 -12.94
N GLU A 239 -1.76 6.35 -13.66
CA GLU A 239 -1.72 6.01 -15.10
C GLU A 239 -1.02 7.08 -15.94
N GLN A 240 -1.00 8.33 -15.46
CA GLN A 240 -0.32 9.45 -16.12
C GLN A 240 1.20 9.43 -15.91
N VAL A 241 1.69 8.64 -14.95
CA VAL A 241 3.11 8.50 -14.68
C VAL A 241 3.66 7.47 -15.68
N VAL A 242 4.59 7.92 -16.54
CA VAL A 242 5.16 7.08 -17.60
C VAL A 242 5.63 5.74 -17.04
N HIS A 243 5.14 4.64 -17.60
CA HIS A 243 5.46 3.25 -17.23
C HIS A 243 6.95 2.97 -16.98
N GLU A 244 7.82 3.60 -17.76
CA GLU A 244 9.28 3.53 -17.63
C GLU A 244 9.84 4.12 -16.32
N HIS A 245 9.03 4.84 -15.53
CA HIS A 245 9.39 5.31 -14.19
C HIS A 245 9.43 4.19 -13.17
N TYR A 246 8.61 3.16 -13.38
CA TYR A 246 8.46 2.03 -12.48
C TYR A 246 9.44 0.91 -12.82
N ARG A 247 9.79 0.75 -14.10
CA ARG A 247 10.87 -0.15 -14.53
C ARG A 247 12.23 0.50 -14.35
N SER A 248 13.13 -0.15 -13.59
CA SER A 248 14.53 0.27 -13.56
C SER A 248 15.10 0.16 -14.98
N ARG A 249 15.53 1.28 -15.58
CA ARG A 249 16.12 1.34 -16.94
C ARG A 249 17.42 0.53 -17.10
N THR A 250 17.94 -0.07 -16.02
CA THR A 250 19.29 -0.67 -15.97
C THR A 250 19.35 -2.12 -15.48
N SER A 251 18.23 -2.83 -15.31
CA SER A 251 18.28 -4.16 -14.66
C SER A 251 17.82 -5.29 -15.58
N ALA A 252 18.46 -6.44 -15.41
CA ALA A 252 18.05 -7.76 -15.92
C ALA A 252 16.53 -8.02 -15.73
N PRO A 253 15.95 -9.01 -16.42
CA PRO A 253 14.57 -9.42 -16.17
C PRO A 253 14.32 -9.57 -14.65
N LEU A 254 13.18 -9.06 -14.19
CA LEU A 254 12.77 -9.25 -12.80
C LEU A 254 12.43 -10.74 -12.59
N HIS A 255 12.75 -11.27 -11.41
CA HIS A 255 12.48 -12.66 -11.04
C HIS A 255 11.83 -12.72 -9.64
N GLY A 256 11.14 -13.82 -9.35
CA GLY A 256 10.50 -14.09 -8.06
C GLY A 256 9.57 -12.95 -7.59
N ALA A 257 9.63 -12.61 -6.30
CA ALA A 257 8.77 -11.60 -5.67
C ALA A 257 8.80 -10.24 -6.36
N ALA A 258 9.94 -9.83 -6.94
CA ALA A 258 10.03 -8.54 -7.65
C ALA A 258 9.20 -8.51 -8.94
N ALA A 259 9.16 -9.63 -9.68
CA ALA A 259 8.33 -9.74 -10.88
C ALA A 259 6.84 -9.77 -10.54
N LEU A 260 6.45 -10.54 -9.51
CA LEU A 260 5.06 -10.56 -9.02
C LEU A 260 4.60 -9.17 -8.60
N LYS A 261 5.43 -8.47 -7.83
CA LYS A 261 5.13 -7.12 -7.35
C LYS A 261 4.98 -6.12 -8.50
N ALA A 262 5.83 -6.22 -9.53
CA ALA A 262 5.73 -5.35 -10.71
C ALA A 262 4.39 -5.55 -11.43
N VAL A 263 3.96 -6.79 -11.63
CA VAL A 263 2.64 -7.09 -12.22
C VAL A 263 1.51 -6.64 -11.31
N ALA A 264 1.61 -6.90 -10.01
CA ALA A 264 0.60 -6.50 -9.03
C ALA A 264 0.41 -4.98 -8.98
N ASN A 265 1.51 -4.21 -8.99
CA ASN A 265 1.47 -2.75 -9.04
C ASN A 265 0.80 -2.26 -10.33
N GLU A 266 1.10 -2.90 -11.46
CA GLU A 266 0.50 -2.55 -12.74
C GLU A 266 -1.02 -2.75 -12.74
N LEU A 267 -1.45 -3.91 -12.25
CA LEU A 267 -2.87 -4.20 -12.05
C LEU A 267 -3.51 -3.20 -11.08
N ALA A 268 -2.84 -2.87 -9.97
CA ALA A 268 -3.35 -1.91 -8.98
C ALA A 268 -3.58 -0.51 -9.59
N ILE A 269 -2.76 -0.10 -10.56
CA ILE A 269 -2.87 1.18 -11.24
C ILE A 269 -4.03 1.16 -12.26
N ARG A 270 -4.14 0.10 -13.07
CA ARG A 270 -5.05 0.08 -14.23
C ARG A 270 -6.43 -0.53 -13.97
N LEU A 271 -6.57 -1.39 -12.96
CA LEU A 271 -7.86 -1.98 -12.59
C LEU A 271 -8.94 -0.96 -12.22
N PRO A 272 -8.65 0.15 -11.49
CA PRO A 272 -9.66 1.16 -11.20
C PRO A 272 -10.37 1.70 -12.45
N ARG A 273 -9.64 1.87 -13.57
CA ARG A 273 -10.23 2.29 -14.85
C ARG A 273 -11.16 1.22 -15.41
N LEU A 274 -10.73 -0.04 -15.45
CA LEU A 274 -11.58 -1.14 -15.91
C LEU A 274 -12.87 -1.24 -15.06
N ILE A 275 -12.75 -1.13 -13.74
CA ILE A 275 -13.88 -1.15 -12.81
C ILE A 275 -14.84 0.02 -13.07
N ALA A 276 -14.31 1.21 -13.36
CA ALA A 276 -15.13 2.37 -13.72
C ALA A 276 -15.89 2.16 -15.03
N MET A 277 -15.22 1.66 -16.07
CA MET A 277 -15.85 1.36 -17.37
C MET A 277 -16.96 0.31 -17.23
N VAL A 278 -16.73 -0.74 -16.44
CA VAL A 278 -17.77 -1.76 -16.14
C VAL A 278 -18.96 -1.15 -15.42
N ARG A 279 -18.72 -0.25 -14.47
CA ARG A 279 -19.79 0.46 -13.74
C ARG A 279 -20.65 1.31 -14.67
N ASP A 280 -20.00 2.08 -15.53
CA ASP A 280 -20.68 2.96 -16.47
C ASP A 280 -21.55 2.15 -17.45
N GLY A 281 -21.03 1.02 -17.93
CA GLY A 281 -21.76 0.07 -18.77
C GLY A 281 -22.91 -0.67 -18.06
N CYS A 282 -22.87 -0.84 -16.73
CA CYS A 282 -23.99 -1.40 -15.96
C CYS A 282 -25.11 -0.38 -15.70
N GLY A 283 -24.78 0.93 -15.68
CA GLY A 283 -25.73 2.00 -15.36
C GLY A 283 -26.49 2.58 -16.55
N HIS A 284 -26.03 2.34 -17.78
CA HIS A 284 -26.60 2.87 -19.02
C HIS A 284 -26.75 1.74 -20.05
N SER A 285 -27.69 1.87 -21.01
CA SER A 285 -27.70 0.99 -22.18
C SER A 285 -26.38 1.20 -22.93
N PRO A 286 -25.44 0.24 -22.92
CA PRO A 286 -24.08 0.49 -23.37
C PRO A 286 -24.07 0.71 -24.89
N ALA A 287 -23.41 1.77 -25.35
CA ALA A 287 -23.10 1.90 -26.77
C ALA A 287 -22.07 0.82 -27.15
N VAL A 288 -22.19 0.25 -28.36
CA VAL A 288 -21.31 -0.84 -28.85
C VAL A 288 -19.81 -0.45 -28.81
N ALA A 289 -19.49 0.84 -28.91
CA ALA A 289 -18.12 1.35 -28.79
C ALA A 289 -17.54 1.21 -27.36
N ASP A 290 -18.35 1.47 -26.33
CA ASP A 290 -17.94 1.43 -24.91
C ASP A 290 -17.66 -0.01 -24.46
N THR A 291 -18.39 -0.98 -25.01
CA THR A 291 -18.14 -2.41 -24.78
C THR A 291 -16.83 -2.90 -25.40
N SER A 292 -16.40 -2.32 -26.53
CA SER A 292 -15.17 -2.69 -27.21
C SER A 292 -13.93 -2.22 -26.45
N GLU A 293 -13.90 -0.97 -26.00
CA GLU A 293 -12.78 -0.43 -25.22
C GLU A 293 -12.61 -1.15 -23.87
N THR A 294 -13.73 -1.46 -23.22
CA THR A 294 -13.73 -2.23 -21.96
C THR A 294 -13.12 -3.62 -22.15
N ALA A 295 -13.51 -4.32 -23.22
CA ALA A 295 -12.99 -5.65 -23.54
C ALA A 295 -11.50 -5.61 -23.93
N LEU A 296 -11.07 -4.59 -24.69
CA LEU A 296 -9.65 -4.38 -25.02
C LEU A 296 -8.80 -4.20 -23.76
N LEU A 297 -9.23 -3.32 -22.85
CA LEU A 297 -8.51 -3.13 -21.58
C LEU A 297 -8.48 -4.39 -20.73
N ALA A 298 -9.58 -5.15 -20.66
CA ALA A 298 -9.61 -6.41 -19.93
C ALA A 298 -8.60 -7.42 -20.50
N ASN A 299 -8.53 -7.57 -21.83
CA ASN A 299 -7.58 -8.44 -22.49
C ASN A 299 -6.13 -8.01 -22.25
N GLU A 300 -5.82 -6.71 -22.37
CA GLU A 300 -4.49 -6.18 -22.06
C GLU A 300 -4.06 -6.47 -20.61
N LEU A 301 -4.99 -6.39 -19.65
CA LEU A 301 -4.70 -6.72 -18.25
C LEU A 301 -4.59 -8.24 -18.02
N LEU A 302 -5.31 -9.06 -18.77
CA LEU A 302 -5.21 -10.52 -18.70
C LEU A 302 -3.84 -11.02 -19.15
N GLU A 303 -3.20 -10.34 -20.10
CA GLU A 303 -1.82 -10.61 -20.52
C GLU A 303 -0.78 -10.32 -19.43
N LEU A 304 -1.12 -9.52 -18.40
CA LEU A 304 -0.25 -9.25 -17.26
C LEU A 304 -0.24 -10.43 -16.29
N GLU A 305 0.57 -11.45 -16.60
CA GLU A 305 0.78 -12.60 -15.74
C GLU A 305 2.26 -12.79 -15.36
N ALA A 306 2.48 -13.36 -14.18
CA ALA A 306 3.81 -13.63 -13.64
C ALA A 306 3.91 -15.11 -13.20
N LYS A 307 3.35 -16.04 -13.99
CA LYS A 307 3.24 -17.47 -13.64
C LYS A 307 4.57 -18.11 -13.22
N ALA A 308 5.66 -17.82 -13.92
CA ALA A 308 6.98 -18.34 -13.56
C ALA A 308 7.41 -17.85 -12.17
N ALA A 309 7.27 -16.55 -11.91
CA ALA A 309 7.63 -15.95 -10.62
C ALA A 309 6.71 -16.39 -9.48
N GLU A 310 5.43 -16.61 -9.77
CA GLU A 310 4.47 -17.20 -8.85
C GLU A 310 4.86 -18.63 -8.48
N ASN A 311 5.14 -19.46 -9.48
CA ASN A 311 5.60 -20.83 -9.24
C ASN A 311 6.89 -20.84 -8.43
N ASP A 312 7.88 -20.03 -8.79
CA ASP A 312 9.13 -19.90 -8.04
C ASP A 312 8.89 -19.50 -6.58
N LEU A 313 7.96 -18.56 -6.33
CA LEU A 313 7.59 -18.18 -4.97
C LEU A 313 6.96 -19.35 -4.21
N LEU A 314 6.01 -20.06 -4.82
CA LEU A 314 5.32 -21.19 -4.20
C LEU A 314 6.26 -22.37 -3.86
N HIS A 315 7.39 -22.53 -4.57
CA HIS A 315 8.41 -23.52 -4.21
C HIS A 315 9.23 -23.13 -2.96
N HIS A 316 9.21 -21.85 -2.59
CA HIS A 316 9.92 -21.35 -1.41
C HIS A 316 9.00 -21.15 -0.20
N VAL A 317 7.69 -21.07 -0.40
CA VAL A 317 6.72 -20.95 0.70
C VAL A 317 6.50 -22.30 1.36
N GLY A 318 6.61 -22.34 2.69
CA GLY A 318 6.34 -23.54 3.47
C GLY A 318 4.84 -23.84 3.49
N LEU A 319 4.48 -25.12 3.41
CA LEU A 319 3.12 -25.58 3.68
C LEU A 319 3.09 -26.24 5.05
N VAL A 320 2.38 -25.64 6.01
CA VAL A 320 2.32 -26.12 7.39
C VAL A 320 0.87 -26.37 7.82
N PRO A 321 0.62 -27.34 8.71
CA PRO A 321 -0.70 -27.51 9.30
C PRO A 321 -1.17 -26.21 9.98
N THR A 322 -2.44 -25.85 9.80
CA THR A 322 -3.02 -24.66 10.44
C THR A 322 -3.12 -24.88 11.95
N PHE A 323 -2.44 -24.02 12.71
CA PHE A 323 -2.31 -24.18 14.17
C PHE A 323 -3.51 -23.68 14.97
N ASP A 324 -4.15 -22.59 14.53
CA ASP A 324 -5.31 -22.03 15.21
C ASP A 324 -6.53 -22.92 14.94
N PRO A 325 -7.21 -23.46 15.97
CA PRO A 325 -8.33 -24.38 15.75
C PRO A 325 -9.48 -23.79 14.93
N GLY A 326 -9.77 -22.49 15.10
CA GLY A 326 -10.84 -21.82 14.36
C GLY A 326 -10.48 -21.60 12.88
N ASP A 327 -9.19 -21.43 12.57
CA ASP A 327 -8.73 -21.42 11.18
C ASP A 327 -8.67 -22.83 10.58
N ALA A 328 -8.27 -23.82 11.37
CA ALA A 328 -8.19 -25.22 10.94
C ALA A 328 -9.55 -25.82 10.57
N GLU A 329 -10.65 -25.30 11.12
CA GLU A 329 -12.02 -25.65 10.70
C GLU A 329 -12.33 -25.25 9.25
N VAL A 330 -11.60 -24.29 8.68
CA VAL A 330 -11.82 -23.78 7.32
C VAL A 330 -10.69 -24.16 6.36
N ILE A 331 -9.45 -24.21 6.85
CA ILE A 331 -8.25 -24.50 6.07
C ILE A 331 -7.28 -25.40 6.85
N ASP A 332 -7.10 -26.64 6.40
CA ASP A 332 -6.21 -27.61 7.06
C ASP A 332 -4.73 -27.20 7.05
N TYR A 333 -4.32 -26.53 5.98
CA TYR A 333 -2.94 -26.10 5.77
C TYR A 333 -2.88 -24.62 5.44
N SER A 334 -1.83 -23.99 5.92
CA SER A 334 -1.55 -22.57 5.72
C SER A 334 -0.14 -22.37 5.19
N PHE A 335 0.07 -21.23 4.55
CA PHE A 335 1.38 -20.83 4.06
C PHE A 335 2.24 -20.26 5.17
N ASP A 336 3.49 -20.70 5.22
CA ASP A 336 4.55 -20.13 6.05
C ASP A 336 5.56 -19.42 5.14
N PHE A 337 5.47 -18.08 5.10
CA PHE A 337 6.34 -17.26 4.27
C PHE A 337 7.68 -17.01 4.96
N ASN A 338 8.78 -17.30 4.26
CA ASN A 338 10.14 -17.10 4.79
C ASN A 338 10.50 -15.62 5.01
N CYS A 339 9.89 -14.72 4.24
CA CYS A 339 10.07 -13.29 4.39
C CYS A 339 8.80 -12.53 4.06
N ILE A 340 8.69 -11.33 4.62
CA ILE A 340 7.50 -10.52 4.44
C ILE A 340 7.41 -9.93 3.03
N GLY A 341 8.56 -9.74 2.36
CA GLY A 341 8.59 -9.33 0.96
C GLY A 341 7.84 -10.29 0.04
N ASP A 342 8.02 -11.60 0.25
CA ASP A 342 7.32 -12.65 -0.50
C ASP A 342 5.81 -12.63 -0.20
N PHE A 343 5.44 -12.53 1.07
CA PHE A 343 4.04 -12.39 1.49
C PHE A 343 3.35 -11.18 0.83
N GLU A 344 3.95 -9.99 0.93
CA GLU A 344 3.36 -8.77 0.37
C GLU A 344 3.25 -8.86 -1.17
N ALA A 345 4.26 -9.40 -1.85
CA ALA A 345 4.23 -9.57 -3.30
C ALA A 345 3.14 -10.57 -3.73
N ALA A 346 3.05 -11.71 -3.04
CA ALA A 346 2.10 -12.76 -3.34
C ALA A 346 0.65 -12.32 -3.13
N ILE A 347 0.32 -11.81 -1.93
CA ILE A 347 -1.03 -11.35 -1.61
C ILE A 347 -1.48 -10.24 -2.56
N THR A 348 -0.62 -9.26 -2.84
CA THR A 348 -0.95 -8.15 -3.72
C THR A 348 -1.19 -8.64 -5.15
N TYR A 349 -0.36 -9.57 -5.65
CA TYR A 349 -0.56 -10.17 -6.96
C TYR A 349 -1.88 -10.96 -7.02
N TRP A 350 -2.09 -11.90 -6.08
CA TRP A 350 -3.25 -12.77 -6.06
C TRP A 350 -4.56 -12.01 -5.92
N GLN A 351 -4.64 -10.99 -5.05
CA GLN A 351 -5.87 -10.22 -4.88
C GLN A 351 -6.24 -9.45 -6.16
N TYR A 352 -5.28 -8.79 -6.82
CA TYR A 352 -5.59 -8.00 -8.01
C TYR A 352 -5.84 -8.88 -9.23
N ARG A 353 -5.09 -9.97 -9.37
CA ARG A 353 -5.34 -10.95 -10.43
C ARG A 353 -6.71 -11.60 -10.25
N LEU A 354 -7.09 -11.98 -9.02
CA LEU A 354 -8.41 -12.52 -8.74
C LEU A 354 -9.53 -11.50 -9.02
N THR A 355 -9.37 -10.24 -8.64
CA THR A 355 -10.32 -9.17 -9.00
C THR A 355 -10.48 -9.04 -10.51
N LEU A 356 -9.39 -9.08 -11.29
CA LEU A 356 -9.45 -9.06 -12.75
C LEU A 356 -10.25 -10.26 -13.30
N LEU A 357 -9.93 -11.48 -12.86
CA LEU A 357 -10.61 -12.68 -13.35
C LEU A 357 -12.11 -12.67 -13.01
N ARG A 358 -12.47 -12.20 -11.81
CA ARG A 358 -13.87 -11.99 -11.43
C ARG A 358 -14.54 -11.00 -12.39
N LEU A 359 -13.92 -9.86 -12.70
CA LEU A 359 -14.48 -8.86 -13.61
C LEU A 359 -14.74 -9.45 -14.99
N CYS A 360 -13.80 -10.22 -15.52
CA CYS A 360 -13.94 -10.91 -16.81
C CYS A 360 -15.09 -11.93 -16.80
N ILE A 361 -15.22 -12.73 -15.74
CA ILE A 361 -16.34 -13.67 -15.58
C ILE A 361 -17.68 -12.92 -15.58
N ARG A 362 -17.78 -11.83 -14.81
CA ARG A 362 -19.01 -11.02 -14.72
C ARG A 362 -19.37 -10.36 -16.04
N GLN A 363 -18.40 -9.80 -16.76
CA GLN A 363 -18.62 -9.23 -18.10
C GLN A 363 -19.15 -10.28 -19.07
N ASN A 364 -18.58 -11.50 -19.06
CA ASN A 364 -19.04 -12.60 -19.91
C ASN A 364 -20.49 -12.99 -19.60
N LEU A 365 -20.87 -13.06 -18.32
CA LEU A 365 -22.24 -13.34 -17.90
C LEU A 365 -23.20 -12.25 -18.38
N LEU A 366 -22.86 -10.98 -18.22
CA LEU A 366 -23.68 -9.86 -18.69
C LEU A 366 -23.85 -9.88 -20.22
N ASN A 367 -22.78 -10.13 -20.97
CA ASN A 367 -22.83 -10.24 -22.42
C ASN A 367 -23.73 -11.39 -22.90
N GLN A 368 -23.68 -12.55 -22.23
CA GLN A 368 -24.55 -13.69 -22.53
C GLN A 368 -26.03 -13.39 -22.28
N THR A 369 -26.36 -12.61 -21.24
CA THR A 369 -27.75 -12.21 -20.96
C THR A 369 -28.30 -11.17 -21.93
N ALA A 370 -27.44 -10.33 -22.52
CA ALA A 370 -27.83 -9.25 -23.43
C ALA A 370 -28.08 -9.71 -24.87
N THR A 371 -27.43 -10.80 -25.33
CA THR A 371 -27.60 -11.36 -26.67
C THR A 371 -28.05 -12.82 -26.64
N PRO A 372 -29.34 -13.09 -26.35
CA PRO A 372 -29.88 -14.43 -26.47
C PRO A 372 -30.02 -14.78 -27.96
N SER A 373 -29.06 -15.56 -28.48
CA SER A 373 -29.09 -16.25 -29.78
C SER A 373 -28.56 -15.47 -30.99
N THR A 374 -27.32 -15.76 -31.37
CA THR A 374 -27.04 -16.18 -32.76
C THR A 374 -25.95 -17.22 -32.74
N THR A 375 -26.30 -18.44 -33.12
CA THR A 375 -25.39 -19.53 -33.47
C THR A 375 -24.47 -19.08 -34.60
N THR A 376 -23.26 -18.65 -34.25
CA THR A 376 -22.07 -18.77 -35.11
C THR A 376 -20.84 -18.74 -34.23
N THR A 377 -20.12 -19.86 -34.25
CA THR A 377 -18.71 -20.06 -33.91
C THR A 377 -17.91 -18.76 -33.78
N SER A 378 -17.76 -18.28 -32.56
CA SER A 378 -16.70 -17.35 -32.19
C SER A 378 -15.91 -18.01 -31.07
N ASP A 379 -14.89 -18.77 -31.47
CA ASP A 379 -13.77 -19.20 -30.64
C ASP A 379 -12.94 -17.98 -30.18
N SER A 380 -13.57 -17.03 -29.49
CA SER A 380 -12.91 -15.87 -28.91
C SER A 380 -12.47 -16.21 -27.48
N SER A 381 -11.33 -16.91 -27.41
CA SER A 381 -10.22 -16.70 -26.46
C SER A 381 -10.51 -16.30 -25.01
N THR A 382 -11.66 -16.63 -24.42
CA THR A 382 -11.87 -16.61 -22.97
C THR A 382 -11.31 -17.91 -22.45
N THR A 383 -9.97 -17.94 -22.40
CA THR A 383 -9.18 -18.97 -21.74
C THR A 383 -9.82 -19.29 -20.39
N ASP A 384 -9.82 -20.58 -20.03
CA ASP A 384 -10.39 -21.13 -18.79
C ASP A 384 -9.88 -20.36 -17.55
N VAL A 385 -10.54 -19.24 -17.20
CA VAL A 385 -10.16 -18.33 -16.11
C VAL A 385 -10.54 -18.90 -14.74
N ALA A 386 -11.49 -19.84 -14.70
CA ALA A 386 -12.03 -20.41 -13.47
C ALA A 386 -11.00 -21.26 -12.68
N PRO A 387 -10.18 -22.13 -13.30
CA PRO A 387 -9.08 -22.81 -12.61
C PRO A 387 -8.05 -21.84 -12.00
N GLU A 388 -7.66 -20.81 -12.75
CA GLU A 388 -6.74 -19.79 -12.23
C GLU A 388 -7.37 -19.08 -11.03
N ALA A 389 -8.62 -18.64 -11.15
CA ALA A 389 -9.32 -17.94 -10.09
C ALA A 389 -9.50 -18.80 -8.82
N ARG A 390 -9.85 -20.09 -8.97
CA ARG A 390 -9.92 -21.05 -7.84
C ARG A 390 -8.57 -21.21 -7.15
N ARG A 391 -7.50 -21.35 -7.92
CA ARG A 391 -6.13 -21.48 -7.39
C ARG A 391 -5.70 -20.21 -6.64
N LEU A 392 -5.99 -19.02 -7.17
CA LEU A 392 -5.69 -17.76 -6.51
C LEU A 392 -6.50 -17.57 -5.22
N ALA A 393 -7.78 -17.95 -5.24
CA ALA A 393 -8.63 -17.95 -4.04
C ALA A 393 -8.05 -18.88 -2.97
N ALA A 394 -7.69 -20.12 -3.32
CA ALA A 394 -7.05 -21.06 -2.40
C ALA A 394 -5.76 -20.50 -1.79
N ASN A 395 -4.89 -19.91 -2.62
CA ASN A 395 -3.65 -19.27 -2.15
C ASN A 395 -3.92 -18.14 -1.14
N LEU A 396 -4.93 -17.30 -1.40
CA LEU A 396 -5.34 -16.23 -0.49
C LEU A 396 -5.90 -16.79 0.82
N PHE A 397 -6.78 -17.81 0.77
CA PHE A 397 -7.29 -18.49 1.96
C PHE A 397 -6.13 -18.99 2.86
N MET A 398 -5.20 -19.73 2.27
CA MET A 398 -4.04 -20.31 2.96
C MET A 398 -3.09 -19.27 3.55
N SER A 399 -3.16 -18.01 3.11
CA SER A 399 -2.30 -16.92 3.60
C SER A 399 -2.87 -16.16 4.80
N ILE A 400 -4.17 -16.30 5.08
CA ILE A 400 -4.85 -15.58 6.16
C ILE A 400 -4.21 -15.86 7.54
N PRO A 401 -3.88 -17.11 7.92
CA PRO A 401 -3.25 -17.40 9.20
C PRO A 401 -1.88 -16.74 9.37
N HIS A 402 -1.05 -16.70 8.31
CA HIS A 402 0.22 -15.99 8.36
C HIS A 402 0.02 -14.47 8.51
N ALA A 403 -0.94 -13.89 7.79
CA ALA A 403 -1.24 -12.47 7.89
C ALA A 403 -1.69 -12.05 9.31
N ARG A 404 -2.25 -12.97 10.10
CA ARG A 404 -2.61 -12.73 11.49
C ARG A 404 -1.40 -12.52 12.40
N THR A 405 -0.28 -13.18 12.14
CA THR A 405 0.93 -13.03 12.96
C THR A 405 1.60 -11.68 12.77
N LEU A 406 1.24 -10.95 11.72
CA LEU A 406 1.80 -9.65 11.38
C LEU A 406 1.16 -8.53 12.20
N THR A 407 1.96 -7.58 12.67
CA THR A 407 1.50 -6.47 13.52
C THR A 407 1.33 -5.15 12.79
N LEU A 408 1.96 -4.96 11.62
CA LEU A 408 1.88 -3.68 10.93
C LEU A 408 0.49 -3.40 10.35
N PRO A 409 -0.12 -2.21 10.65
CA PRO A 409 -1.44 -1.85 10.15
C PRO A 409 -1.59 -1.91 8.63
N LYS A 410 -0.55 -1.59 7.85
CA LYS A 410 -0.58 -1.73 6.38
C LYS A 410 -0.94 -3.14 5.96
N ARG A 411 -0.37 -4.14 6.61
CA ARG A 411 -0.52 -5.54 6.21
C ARG A 411 -1.87 -6.09 6.63
N LYS A 412 -2.37 -5.63 7.77
CA LYS A 412 -3.78 -5.84 8.15
C LYS A 412 -4.73 -5.22 7.12
N ARG A 413 -4.49 -4.00 6.63
CA ARG A 413 -5.30 -3.43 5.54
C ARG A 413 -5.21 -4.21 4.23
N LEU A 414 -4.02 -4.66 3.86
CA LEU A 414 -3.80 -5.51 2.69
C LEU A 414 -4.63 -6.80 2.79
N LEU A 415 -4.57 -7.47 3.94
CA LEU A 415 -5.40 -8.64 4.26
C LEU A 415 -6.90 -8.31 4.18
N ALA A 416 -7.34 -7.20 4.77
CA ALA A 416 -8.75 -6.81 4.76
C ALA A 416 -9.29 -6.62 3.33
N HIS A 417 -8.48 -6.08 2.41
CA HIS A 417 -8.87 -5.98 1.01
C HIS A 417 -8.91 -7.36 0.34
N SER A 418 -7.91 -8.21 0.56
CA SER A 418 -7.91 -9.59 0.05
C SER A 418 -9.13 -10.40 0.50
N ILE A 419 -9.59 -10.19 1.75
CA ILE A 419 -10.81 -10.83 2.28
C ILE A 419 -12.06 -10.34 1.54
N VAL A 420 -12.16 -9.06 1.18
CA VAL A 420 -13.27 -8.55 0.34
C VAL A 420 -13.24 -9.19 -1.04
N VAL A 421 -12.05 -9.37 -1.63
CA VAL A 421 -11.91 -10.03 -2.93
C VAL A 421 -12.36 -11.50 -2.83
N LEU A 422 -11.94 -12.22 -1.79
CA LEU A 422 -12.37 -13.59 -1.51
C LEU A 422 -13.87 -13.71 -1.26
N TRP A 423 -14.45 -12.78 -0.51
CA TRP A 423 -15.87 -12.75 -0.20
C TRP A 423 -16.72 -12.82 -1.46
N GLY A 424 -16.43 -11.95 -2.43
CA GLY A 424 -17.15 -11.98 -3.70
C GLY A 424 -16.71 -13.13 -4.62
N ALA A 425 -15.48 -13.64 -4.50
CA ALA A 425 -15.04 -14.80 -5.27
C ALA A 425 -15.85 -16.06 -4.95
N ILE A 426 -16.30 -16.23 -3.71
CA ILE A 426 -17.14 -17.36 -3.28
C ILE A 426 -18.45 -17.40 -4.07
N GLU A 427 -19.02 -16.24 -4.40
CA GLU A 427 -20.28 -16.12 -5.15
C GLU A 427 -20.04 -16.20 -6.67
N ASP A 428 -19.00 -15.53 -7.16
CA ASP A 428 -18.75 -15.41 -8.61
C ASP A 428 -18.14 -16.68 -9.24
N ILE A 429 -17.41 -17.48 -8.45
CA ILE A 429 -16.56 -18.56 -8.96
C ILE A 429 -16.93 -19.90 -8.29
N PRO A 430 -17.57 -20.82 -9.03
CA PRO A 430 -17.87 -22.16 -8.52
C PRO A 430 -16.60 -22.87 -8.05
N GLY A 431 -16.58 -23.30 -6.78
CA GLY A 431 -15.45 -24.01 -6.18
C GLY A 431 -14.27 -23.12 -5.77
N ALA A 432 -14.42 -21.79 -5.70
CA ALA A 432 -13.43 -20.91 -5.07
C ALA A 432 -13.37 -21.07 -3.54
N ARG A 433 -14.45 -21.57 -2.94
CA ARG A 433 -14.53 -21.90 -1.52
C ARG A 433 -13.76 -23.19 -1.20
N PRO A 434 -13.15 -23.31 0.01
CA PRO A 434 -12.70 -24.59 0.55
C PRO A 434 -13.79 -25.66 0.42
N THR A 435 -13.39 -26.85 -0.07
CA THR A 435 -14.33 -27.84 -0.63
C THR A 435 -15.26 -28.44 0.43
N ASP A 436 -14.78 -28.57 1.67
CA ASP A 436 -15.44 -29.31 2.75
C ASP A 436 -16.20 -28.43 3.76
N CYS A 437 -16.24 -27.11 3.57
CA CYS A 437 -16.83 -26.16 4.53
C CYS A 437 -18.14 -25.57 4.02
N GLU A 438 -19.17 -25.41 4.87
CA GLU A 438 -20.39 -24.71 4.48
C GLU A 438 -20.14 -23.22 4.17
N SER A 439 -20.93 -22.63 3.26
CA SER A 439 -20.73 -21.22 2.84
C SER A 439 -20.87 -20.25 4.01
N ALA A 440 -21.84 -20.50 4.90
CA ALA A 440 -22.05 -19.70 6.10
C ALA A 440 -20.85 -19.74 7.05
N VAL A 441 -20.19 -20.90 7.19
CA VAL A 441 -18.99 -21.07 8.03
C VAL A 441 -17.83 -20.25 7.45
N VAL A 442 -17.57 -20.38 6.15
CA VAL A 442 -16.49 -19.63 5.48
C VAL A 442 -16.75 -18.12 5.53
N LYS A 443 -17.99 -17.67 5.30
CA LYS A 443 -18.35 -16.26 5.41
C LYS A 443 -18.20 -15.72 6.84
N GLY A 444 -18.68 -16.46 7.85
CA GLY A 444 -18.49 -16.11 9.26
C GLY A 444 -17.02 -15.99 9.64
N TRP A 445 -16.19 -16.91 9.15
CA TRP A 445 -14.74 -16.88 9.31
C TRP A 445 -14.11 -15.65 8.66
N LEU A 446 -14.42 -15.37 7.39
CA LEU A 446 -13.93 -14.16 6.69
C LEU A 446 -14.36 -12.87 7.39
N LEU A 447 -15.59 -12.79 7.88
CA LEU A 447 -16.09 -11.65 8.65
C LEU A 447 -15.30 -11.42 9.93
N TRP A 448 -14.95 -12.49 10.63
CA TRP A 448 -14.15 -12.39 11.84
C TRP A 448 -12.76 -11.79 11.53
N HIS A 449 -12.10 -12.31 10.50
CA HIS A 449 -10.78 -11.85 10.07
C HIS A 449 -10.76 -10.42 9.55
N VAL A 450 -11.75 -10.00 8.75
CA VAL A 450 -11.79 -8.61 8.23
C VAL A 450 -12.04 -7.61 9.37
N ASN A 451 -12.82 -7.99 10.38
CA ASN A 451 -13.09 -7.15 11.53
C ASN A 451 -11.86 -7.00 12.45
N ASP A 452 -11.08 -8.07 12.64
CA ASP A 452 -9.78 -7.99 13.30
C ASP A 452 -8.82 -7.09 12.52
N ALA A 453 -8.69 -7.32 11.22
CA ALA A 453 -7.77 -6.61 10.35
C ALA A 453 -8.07 -5.10 10.24
N LEU A 454 -9.34 -4.72 10.24
CA LEU A 454 -9.76 -3.30 10.23
C LEU A 454 -9.81 -2.68 11.62
N PHE A 455 -9.50 -3.42 12.69
CA PHE A 455 -9.63 -3.00 14.09
C PHE A 455 -11.06 -2.49 14.40
N ALA A 456 -12.07 -3.12 13.79
CA ALA A 456 -13.47 -2.68 13.76
C ALA A 456 -14.24 -3.00 15.06
N LYS A 457 -13.61 -2.84 16.23
CA LYS A 457 -14.18 -3.28 17.53
C LYS A 457 -15.49 -2.60 17.91
N HIS A 458 -15.61 -1.30 17.65
CA HIS A 458 -16.77 -0.50 18.09
C HIS A 458 -17.89 -0.44 17.06
N ASN A 459 -17.61 -0.86 15.84
CA ASN A 459 -18.56 -0.88 14.75
C ASN A 459 -18.06 -2.01 13.84
N PRO A 460 -18.51 -3.27 13.96
CA PRO A 460 -18.04 -4.35 13.09
C PRO A 460 -18.68 -4.28 11.69
N THR A 461 -17.93 -4.68 10.67
CA THR A 461 -18.39 -4.91 9.30
C THR A 461 -19.39 -6.07 9.30
N SER A 462 -20.55 -5.86 8.68
CA SER A 462 -21.62 -6.87 8.51
C SER A 462 -21.51 -7.62 7.17
N ASP A 463 -22.28 -8.71 7.00
CA ASP A 463 -22.42 -9.40 5.71
C ASP A 463 -22.78 -8.43 4.57
N LEU A 464 -23.77 -7.56 4.83
CA LEU A 464 -24.23 -6.57 3.85
C LEU A 464 -23.13 -5.56 3.50
N ASP A 465 -22.27 -5.19 4.45
CA ASP A 465 -21.13 -4.33 4.18
C ASP A 465 -20.09 -5.04 3.30
N MET A 466 -19.88 -6.33 3.50
CA MET A 466 -18.99 -7.15 2.67
C MET A 466 -19.54 -7.36 1.27
N ASP A 467 -20.85 -7.63 1.12
CA ASP A 467 -21.52 -7.72 -0.19
C ASP A 467 -21.36 -6.41 -0.96
N ARG A 468 -21.64 -5.27 -0.30
CA ARG A 468 -21.45 -3.93 -0.90
C ARG A 468 -20.00 -3.65 -1.27
N ALA A 469 -19.05 -4.05 -0.42
CA ALA A 469 -17.63 -3.87 -0.69
C ALA A 469 -17.19 -4.72 -1.89
N ALA A 470 -17.58 -5.99 -1.94
CA ALA A 470 -17.28 -6.89 -3.05
C ALA A 470 -17.88 -6.38 -4.36
N GLU A 471 -19.13 -5.91 -4.34
CA GLU A 471 -19.79 -5.30 -5.51
C GLU A 471 -19.10 -4.01 -5.97
N LEU A 472 -18.67 -3.15 -5.04
CA LEU A 472 -17.99 -1.89 -5.38
C LEU A 472 -16.75 -2.11 -6.26
N PHE A 473 -15.97 -3.15 -5.97
CA PHE A 473 -14.77 -3.53 -6.75
C PHE A 473 -15.10 -4.27 -8.05
N MET A 474 -16.37 -4.56 -8.29
CA MET A 474 -16.88 -5.25 -9.47
C MET A 474 -17.68 -4.34 -10.41
N GLY A 475 -17.58 -3.02 -10.21
CA GLY A 475 -18.34 -2.02 -10.97
C GLY A 475 -19.72 -1.73 -10.40
N GLY A 476 -20.03 -2.21 -9.19
CA GLY A 476 -21.27 -1.92 -8.48
C GLY A 476 -21.34 -0.50 -7.90
N PRO A 477 -22.40 -0.21 -7.13
CA PRO A 477 -22.64 1.10 -6.54
C PRO A 477 -21.52 1.58 -5.62
N LEU A 478 -21.28 2.88 -5.67
CA LEU A 478 -20.27 3.60 -4.90
C LEU A 478 -20.75 3.92 -3.48
N VAL A 479 -21.21 2.93 -2.72
CA VAL A 479 -21.79 3.10 -1.38
C VAL A 479 -21.29 2.03 -0.40
N GLY A 480 -21.56 2.25 0.89
CA GLY A 480 -21.27 1.30 1.95
C GLY A 480 -19.99 1.63 2.72
N ARG A 481 -19.77 0.86 3.77
CA ARG A 481 -18.75 1.13 4.79
C ARG A 481 -17.33 1.29 4.24
N TYR A 482 -16.92 0.45 3.27
CA TYR A 482 -15.61 0.58 2.64
C TYR A 482 -15.47 1.90 1.88
N ALA A 483 -16.53 2.35 1.19
CA ALA A 483 -16.51 3.65 0.55
C ALA A 483 -16.35 4.78 1.59
N ASP A 484 -17.06 4.69 2.72
CA ASP A 484 -16.97 5.70 3.78
C ASP A 484 -15.57 5.74 4.42
N LEU A 485 -15.00 4.58 4.77
CA LEU A 485 -13.67 4.48 5.37
C LEU A 485 -12.56 5.08 4.49
N PHE A 486 -12.62 4.85 3.17
CA PHE A 486 -11.58 5.30 2.26
C PHE A 486 -11.88 6.67 1.61
N ARG A 487 -13.12 7.17 1.64
CA ARG A 487 -13.47 8.52 1.15
C ARG A 487 -13.20 9.64 2.14
N GLN A 488 -13.20 9.35 3.45
CA GLN A 488 -13.11 10.39 4.47
C GLN A 488 -11.97 11.38 4.15
N PRO A 489 -12.28 12.68 4.01
CA PRO A 489 -11.26 13.71 4.07
C PRO A 489 -10.69 13.68 5.49
N GLY A 490 -9.37 13.53 5.59
CA GLY A 490 -8.68 13.56 6.88
C GLY A 490 -8.54 14.97 7.45
#